data_AF-A0A3N9N5K7-F1
#
_entry.id   AF-A0A3N9N5K7-F1
#
_cell.length_a   1.000
_cell.length_b   1.000
_cell.length_c   1.000
_cell.angle_alpha   90.00
_cell.angle_beta   90.00
_cell.angle_gamma   90.00
#
_symmetry.space_group_name_H-M   'P 1'
#
loop_
_entity.id
_entity.type
_entity.pdbx_description
1 polymer ?
#
loop_
_entity_poly.entity_id
_entity_poly.type
_entity_poly.pdbx_seq_one_letter_code
_entity_poly.pdbx_strand_id
1 'polypeptide(L)'
;MKLRFVFITTACIVMLAASAVSFSPSEIEYYKGDPLNRAKNWMSGNLVQTVFYNYGLVGNIGEISGEWPIGTGNEYVGDVSPLVGVEFVHPSGDTLRSVITTDGPRGNPDGPPGGGEFWGFEALPGFSAPAIVGEDPLVAVSNQPSTWPSYWPDKMIHDSADVGWRVDNNDPGWSGSWNGYFGKNVTNADQECYFQMDDNRDREWF
;
A
#
# COMPACT_ATOMS: atom_id res chain seq x y z
N MET A 1 -38.07 -37.98 -65.33
CA MET A 1 -36.93 -37.81 -66.26
C MET A 1 -36.13 -36.58 -65.82
N LYS A 2 -34.86 -36.79 -65.46
CA LYS A 2 -33.78 -35.82 -65.21
C LYS A 2 -34.00 -34.75 -64.12
N LEU A 3 -33.50 -35.07 -62.93
CA LEU A 3 -32.92 -34.14 -61.95
C LEU A 3 -32.07 -33.07 -62.64
N ARG A 4 -32.22 -31.81 -62.20
CA ARG A 4 -31.20 -30.78 -62.30
C ARG A 4 -31.13 -30.03 -60.96
N PHE A 5 -30.03 -30.26 -60.26
CA PHE A 5 -29.62 -29.49 -59.08
C PHE A 5 -28.97 -28.18 -59.53
N VAL A 6 -29.34 -27.09 -58.87
CA VAL A 6 -28.56 -25.84 -58.88
C VAL A 6 -28.29 -25.52 -57.42
N PHE A 7 -27.02 -25.60 -57.05
CA PHE A 7 -26.50 -25.17 -55.75
C PHE A 7 -26.33 -23.65 -55.79
N ILE A 8 -27.03 -22.93 -54.92
CA ILE A 8 -26.67 -21.56 -54.55
C ILE A 8 -26.17 -21.64 -53.12
N THR A 9 -24.85 -21.58 -52.97
CA THR A 9 -24.15 -21.42 -51.70
C THR A 9 -24.41 -20.02 -51.15
N THR A 10 -25.37 -19.88 -50.25
CA THR A 10 -25.46 -18.69 -49.40
C THR A 10 -24.53 -18.89 -48.21
N ALA A 11 -23.38 -18.23 -48.25
CA ALA A 11 -22.47 -18.12 -47.11
C ALA A 11 -23.12 -17.26 -46.02
N CYS A 12 -23.66 -17.89 -44.98
CA CYS A 12 -24.01 -17.19 -43.74
C CYS A 12 -22.71 -16.81 -43.03
N ILE A 13 -22.25 -15.57 -43.24
CA ILE A 13 -21.22 -14.96 -42.40
C ILE A 13 -21.88 -14.69 -41.04
N VAL A 14 -21.66 -15.59 -40.08
CA VAL A 14 -21.90 -15.31 -38.67
C VAL A 14 -20.78 -14.36 -38.25
N MET A 15 -21.06 -13.04 -38.27
CA MET A 15 -20.21 -12.10 -37.57
C MET A 15 -20.37 -12.35 -36.08
N LEU A 16 -19.44 -13.14 -35.52
CA LEU A 16 -19.19 -13.15 -34.09
C LEU A 16 -18.70 -11.75 -33.74
N ALA A 17 -19.59 -10.89 -33.26
CA ALA A 17 -19.20 -9.64 -32.65
C ALA A 17 -18.43 -10.02 -31.38
N ALA A 18 -17.10 -10.12 -31.49
CA ALA A 18 -16.24 -10.08 -30.32
C ALA A 18 -16.46 -8.69 -29.72
N SER A 19 -17.20 -8.64 -28.61
CA SER A 19 -17.24 -7.48 -27.74
C SER A 19 -15.80 -7.23 -27.30
N ALA A 20 -15.08 -6.38 -28.03
CA ALA A 20 -13.86 -5.80 -27.50
C ALA A 20 -14.30 -4.99 -26.28
N VAL A 21 -14.13 -5.57 -25.09
CA VAL A 21 -14.15 -4.82 -23.86
C VAL A 21 -13.05 -3.79 -24.03
N SER A 22 -13.46 -2.58 -24.37
CA SER A 22 -12.55 -1.45 -24.42
C SER A 22 -12.24 -1.16 -22.96
N PHE A 23 -11.09 -1.63 -22.49
CA PHE A 23 -10.49 -1.04 -21.31
C PHE A 23 -10.17 0.40 -21.70
N SER A 24 -11.07 1.32 -21.37
CA SER A 24 -10.60 2.64 -20.99
C SER A 24 -9.55 2.41 -19.93
N PRO A 25 -8.39 3.07 -19.96
CA PRO A 25 -7.65 3.29 -18.71
C PRO A 25 -8.64 4.04 -17.83
N SER A 26 -9.38 3.32 -16.99
CA SER A 26 -10.03 3.92 -15.85
C SER A 26 -8.90 4.61 -15.10
N GLU A 27 -9.17 5.86 -14.68
CA GLU A 27 -8.32 6.64 -13.78
C GLU A 27 -7.54 5.71 -12.86
N ILE A 28 -6.22 5.90 -12.77
CA ILE A 28 -5.43 5.27 -11.71
C ILE A 28 -6.25 5.49 -10.44
N GLU A 29 -6.79 4.42 -9.87
CA GLU A 29 -7.44 4.50 -8.57
C GLU A 29 -6.29 4.88 -7.64
N TYR A 30 -6.16 6.18 -7.41
CA TYR A 30 -5.20 6.69 -6.46
C TYR A 30 -5.70 6.16 -5.12
N TYR A 31 -5.09 5.07 -4.67
CA TYR A 31 -5.23 4.62 -3.31
C TYR A 31 -4.82 5.79 -2.44
N LYS A 32 -5.80 6.37 -1.76
CA LYS A 32 -5.62 7.50 -0.87
C LYS A 32 -5.51 6.97 0.54
N GLY A 33 -4.57 7.51 1.31
CA GLY A 33 -4.45 7.23 2.73
C GLY A 33 -5.76 7.49 3.47
N ASP A 34 -6.14 6.58 4.35
CA ASP A 34 -7.30 6.75 5.25
C ASP A 34 -7.05 6.08 6.62
N PRO A 35 -7.46 6.71 7.74
CA PRO A 35 -7.34 6.13 9.07
C PRO A 35 -7.95 4.72 9.21
N LEU A 36 -8.98 4.41 8.41
CA LEU A 36 -9.64 3.10 8.42
C LEU A 36 -8.75 1.96 7.90
N ASN A 37 -7.66 2.29 7.20
CA ASN A 37 -6.69 1.31 6.71
C ASN A 37 -5.49 1.14 7.64
N ARG A 38 -5.46 1.84 8.79
CA ARG A 38 -4.37 1.71 9.75
C ARG A 38 -4.31 0.29 10.31
N ALA A 39 -3.10 -0.25 10.33
CA ALA A 39 -2.78 -1.58 10.81
C ALA A 39 -1.47 -1.55 11.59
N LYS A 40 -1.26 -2.55 12.45
CA LYS A 40 -0.01 -2.72 13.21
C LYS A 40 0.60 -4.09 12.94
N ASN A 41 1.88 -4.26 13.21
CA ASN A 41 2.49 -5.58 13.36
C ASN A 41 3.73 -5.47 14.25
N TRP A 42 4.37 -6.60 14.54
CA TRP A 42 5.57 -6.67 15.36
C TRP A 42 6.75 -7.17 14.55
N MET A 43 7.92 -6.63 14.85
CA MET A 43 9.21 -7.17 14.42
C MET A 43 10.01 -7.62 15.63
N SER A 44 10.75 -8.71 15.47
CA SER A 44 11.58 -9.37 16.48
C SER A 44 12.96 -9.80 15.94
N GLY A 45 13.40 -9.21 14.83
CA GLY A 45 14.71 -9.48 14.22
C GLY A 45 15.88 -9.06 15.12
N ASN A 46 17.01 -9.77 15.02
CA ASN A 46 18.25 -9.47 15.77
C ASN A 46 18.05 -9.27 17.30
N LEU A 47 17.18 -10.06 17.94
CA LEU A 47 16.85 -10.00 19.38
C LEU A 47 16.19 -8.69 19.84
N VAL A 48 15.72 -7.84 18.93
CA VAL A 48 15.02 -6.60 19.25
C VAL A 48 13.55 -6.77 18.93
N GLN A 49 12.66 -6.56 19.90
CA GLN A 49 11.21 -6.56 19.67
C GLN A 49 10.64 -5.15 19.65
N THR A 50 9.84 -4.84 18.63
CA THR A 50 9.06 -3.60 18.57
C THR A 50 7.77 -3.80 17.78
N VAL A 51 6.73 -3.06 18.17
CA VAL A 51 5.55 -2.83 17.33
C VAL A 51 5.85 -1.71 16.32
N PHE A 52 5.15 -1.72 15.18
CA PHE A 52 5.12 -0.65 14.20
C PHE A 52 3.76 -0.58 13.51
N TYR A 53 3.49 0.53 12.82
CA TYR A 53 2.22 0.82 12.18
C TYR A 53 2.42 1.31 10.73
N ASN A 54 1.47 0.98 9.85
CA ASN A 54 1.55 1.33 8.41
C ASN A 54 1.27 2.81 8.09
N TYR A 55 1.07 3.66 9.10
CA TYR A 55 1.03 5.11 8.96
C TYR A 55 2.32 5.78 9.46
N GLY A 56 3.38 4.99 9.71
CA GLY A 56 4.76 5.47 9.89
C GLY A 56 5.28 5.44 11.32
N LEU A 57 4.41 5.25 12.33
CA LEU A 57 4.81 5.13 13.72
C LEU A 57 5.57 3.82 13.96
N VAL A 58 6.72 3.90 14.63
CA VAL A 58 7.39 2.74 15.24
C VAL A 58 7.42 2.94 16.75
N GLY A 59 7.05 1.91 17.48
CA GLY A 59 7.01 1.93 18.95
C GLY A 59 5.62 2.09 19.53
N ASN A 60 5.55 2.38 20.82
CA ASN A 60 4.46 1.90 21.69
C ASN A 60 3.17 2.75 21.62
N ILE A 61 2.03 2.07 21.42
CA ILE A 61 0.69 2.48 21.88
C ILE A 61 0.12 1.38 22.79
N GLY A 62 0.64 1.29 24.03
CA GLY A 62 0.30 0.23 24.98
C GLY A 62 0.93 -1.14 24.69
N GLU A 63 1.98 -1.18 23.87
CA GLU A 63 2.64 -2.39 23.36
C GLU A 63 4.15 -2.38 23.68
N ILE A 64 4.80 -3.54 23.67
CA ILE A 64 6.26 -3.64 23.84
C ILE A 64 6.97 -2.94 22.68
N SER A 65 7.88 -2.01 23.00
CA SER A 65 8.61 -1.19 22.02
C SER A 65 10.10 -1.09 22.31
N GLY A 66 10.92 -1.37 21.29
CA GLY A 66 12.37 -1.34 21.37
C GLY A 66 12.93 -2.15 22.54
N GLU A 67 12.36 -3.34 22.78
CA GLU A 67 12.83 -4.25 23.81
C GLU A 67 14.13 -4.93 23.37
N TRP A 68 15.15 -4.90 24.23
CA TRP A 68 16.39 -5.63 23.99
C TRP A 68 17.08 -6.09 25.29
N PRO A 69 17.57 -7.33 25.38
CA PRO A 69 17.17 -8.46 24.54
C PRO A 69 15.66 -8.75 24.67
N ILE A 70 15.08 -9.33 23.62
CA ILE A 70 13.70 -9.79 23.63
C ILE A 70 13.39 -10.70 24.83
N GLY A 71 12.22 -10.53 25.46
CA GLY A 71 11.79 -11.27 26.63
C GLY A 71 12.38 -10.83 27.97
N THR A 72 13.10 -9.70 28.02
CA THR A 72 13.62 -9.13 29.28
C THR A 72 12.68 -8.12 29.94
N GLY A 73 11.71 -7.60 29.21
CA GLY A 73 10.84 -6.50 29.62
C GLY A 73 11.53 -5.13 29.69
N ASN A 74 12.80 -5.02 29.25
CA ASN A 74 13.50 -3.75 29.22
C ASN A 74 13.27 -3.06 27.87
N GLU A 75 12.47 -2.00 27.88
CA GLU A 75 12.14 -1.17 26.71
C GLU A 75 13.06 0.06 26.63
N TYR A 76 13.57 0.34 25.42
CA TYR A 76 14.52 1.44 25.19
C TYR A 76 14.01 2.48 24.17
N VAL A 77 12.88 2.22 23.52
CA VAL A 77 12.28 3.10 22.51
C VAL A 77 10.86 3.42 22.94
N GLY A 78 10.56 4.71 23.16
CA GLY A 78 9.17 5.14 23.38
C GLY A 78 8.40 5.11 22.05
N ASP A 79 8.83 5.97 21.13
CA ASP A 79 8.29 6.09 19.79
C ASP A 79 9.33 6.66 18.84
N VAL A 80 9.19 6.34 17.56
CA VAL A 80 9.93 6.91 16.44
C VAL A 80 8.90 7.37 15.43
N SER A 81 8.90 8.68 15.19
CA SER A 81 7.98 9.35 14.27
C SER A 81 8.80 9.99 13.16
N PRO A 82 8.70 9.53 11.90
CA PRO A 82 9.40 10.16 10.79
C PRO A 82 8.77 11.53 10.48
N LEU A 83 9.62 12.49 10.12
CA LEU A 83 9.20 13.78 9.56
C LEU A 83 9.71 13.85 8.11
N VAL A 84 8.83 14.20 7.18
CA VAL A 84 9.16 14.38 5.77
C VAL A 84 8.79 15.80 5.35
N GLY A 85 9.79 16.57 4.94
CA GLY A 85 9.61 17.93 4.45
C GLY A 85 9.74 18.00 2.93
N VAL A 86 8.81 18.69 2.28
CA VAL A 86 8.84 18.94 0.83
C VAL A 86 8.69 20.43 0.54
N GLU A 87 9.37 20.89 -0.51
CA GLU A 87 9.16 22.21 -1.11
C GLU A 87 8.61 22.01 -2.52
N PHE A 88 7.48 22.63 -2.82
CA PHE A 88 6.81 22.48 -4.12
C PHE A 88 6.22 23.80 -4.60
N VAL A 89 6.00 23.90 -5.91
CA VAL A 89 5.30 25.04 -6.52
C VAL A 89 3.83 24.70 -6.62
N HIS A 90 3.00 25.40 -5.83
CA HIS A 90 1.55 25.25 -5.85
C HIS A 90 0.98 25.74 -7.18
N PRO A 91 -0.18 25.23 -7.66
CA PRO A 91 -0.81 25.71 -8.88
C PRO A 91 -1.09 27.22 -8.95
N SER A 92 -1.11 27.93 -7.79
CA SER A 92 -1.16 29.40 -7.73
C SER A 92 0.13 30.09 -8.20
N GLY A 93 1.25 29.36 -8.31
CA GLY A 93 2.58 29.88 -8.59
C GLY A 93 3.43 30.12 -7.34
N ASP A 94 2.88 29.96 -6.15
CA ASP A 94 3.59 30.14 -4.89
C ASP A 94 4.50 28.93 -4.58
N THR A 95 5.67 29.19 -4.00
CA THR A 95 6.52 28.13 -3.44
C THR A 95 6.09 27.86 -2.00
N LEU A 96 5.54 26.68 -1.76
CA LEU A 96 5.09 26.22 -0.46
C LEU A 96 6.05 25.19 0.13
N ARG A 97 6.00 25.06 1.45
CA ARG A 97 6.77 24.08 2.22
C ARG A 97 5.81 23.37 3.15
N SER A 98 5.73 22.04 3.03
CA SER A 98 4.95 21.21 3.94
C SER A 98 5.89 20.26 4.68
N VAL A 99 5.57 19.98 5.94
CA VAL A 99 6.25 18.98 6.77
C VAL A 99 5.20 18.05 7.32
N ILE A 100 5.26 16.80 6.89
CA ILE A 100 4.32 15.76 7.30
C ILE A 100 4.99 14.85 8.32
N THR A 101 4.20 14.38 9.27
CA THR A 101 4.61 13.42 10.29
C THR A 101 3.51 12.38 10.52
N THR A 102 3.82 11.36 11.32
CA THR A 102 2.86 10.36 11.78
C THR A 102 2.02 10.87 12.95
N ASP A 103 0.86 10.26 13.14
CA ASP A 103 0.12 10.36 14.40
C ASP A 103 0.93 9.68 15.51
N GLY A 104 1.24 10.42 16.56
CA GLY A 104 2.07 9.93 17.66
C GLY A 104 1.26 9.11 18.67
N PRO A 105 1.92 8.40 19.60
CA PRO A 105 1.24 7.57 20.60
C PRO A 105 0.41 8.36 21.62
N ARG A 106 0.57 9.68 21.66
CA ARG A 106 -0.17 10.60 22.53
C ARG A 106 -1.17 11.46 21.75
N GLY A 107 -1.38 11.14 20.48
CA GLY A 107 -2.02 12.02 19.52
C GLY A 107 -1.08 13.17 19.12
N ASN A 108 -1.13 13.55 17.86
CA ASN A 108 -0.42 14.71 17.34
C ASN A 108 -1.42 15.85 17.08
N PRO A 109 -1.14 17.10 17.52
CA PRO A 109 -2.10 18.20 17.37
C PRO A 109 -2.24 18.73 15.95
N ASP A 110 -1.47 18.21 14.99
CA ASP A 110 -1.52 18.69 13.61
C ASP A 110 -2.89 18.42 12.97
N GLY A 111 -3.51 19.44 12.40
CA GLY A 111 -4.92 19.41 12.05
C GLY A 111 -5.54 20.80 11.87
N PRO A 112 -6.87 20.88 11.63
CA PRO A 112 -7.54 22.13 11.34
C PRO A 112 -7.51 23.09 12.55
N PRO A 113 -7.58 24.41 12.33
CA PRO A 113 -7.70 25.39 13.41
C PRO A 113 -8.89 25.07 14.32
N GLY A 114 -8.63 24.90 15.62
CA GLY A 114 -9.65 24.50 16.61
C GLY A 114 -9.69 23.00 16.92
N GLY A 115 -8.80 22.21 16.31
CA GLY A 115 -8.72 20.76 16.49
C GLY A 115 -9.70 20.01 15.61
N GLY A 116 -9.51 18.70 15.50
CA GLY A 116 -10.34 17.86 14.66
C GLY A 116 -9.57 16.63 14.19
N GLU A 117 -9.74 16.31 12.91
CA GLU A 117 -9.01 15.23 12.27
C GLU A 117 -7.50 15.55 12.24
N PHE A 118 -6.70 14.53 12.52
CA PHE A 118 -5.25 14.61 12.36
C PHE A 118 -4.87 14.84 10.90
N TRP A 119 -3.96 15.78 10.65
CA TRP A 119 -3.33 15.98 9.34
C TRP A 119 -1.92 15.40 9.37
N GLY A 120 -1.70 14.36 8.57
CA GLY A 120 -0.40 13.74 8.44
C GLY A 120 -0.46 12.46 7.61
N PHE A 121 0.48 11.55 7.86
CA PHE A 121 0.53 10.28 7.13
C PHE A 121 -0.65 9.37 7.46
N GLU A 122 -1.28 8.84 6.41
CA GLU A 122 -2.32 7.82 6.50
C GLU A 122 -2.04 6.63 5.58
N ALA A 123 -2.45 5.44 6.03
CA ALA A 123 -2.15 4.20 5.35
C ALA A 123 -2.96 4.03 4.07
N LEU A 124 -2.29 3.65 2.98
CA LEU A 124 -2.95 3.27 1.74
C LEU A 124 -3.60 1.88 1.88
N PRO A 125 -4.81 1.68 1.34
CA PRO A 125 -5.44 0.36 1.28
C PRO A 125 -4.71 -0.58 0.31
N GLY A 126 -4.93 -1.89 0.48
CA GLY A 126 -4.50 -2.90 -0.49
C GLY A 126 -3.08 -3.45 -0.31
N PHE A 127 -2.30 -2.92 0.64
CA PHE A 127 -0.93 -3.37 0.93
C PHE A 127 -0.81 -4.40 2.06
N SER A 128 -1.95 -4.89 2.56
CA SER A 128 -2.04 -5.93 3.58
C SER A 128 -3.17 -6.90 3.27
N ALA A 129 -3.15 -8.07 3.89
CA ALA A 129 -4.28 -8.98 3.87
C ALA A 129 -5.53 -8.30 4.43
N PRO A 130 -6.74 -8.67 3.96
CA PRO A 130 -7.99 -8.20 4.54
C PRO A 130 -8.05 -8.50 6.03
N ALA A 131 -8.56 -7.55 6.82
CA ALA A 131 -8.77 -7.75 8.25
C ALA A 131 -9.67 -8.96 8.52
N ILE A 132 -9.26 -9.80 9.46
CA ILE A 132 -10.07 -10.91 9.94
C ILE A 132 -11.06 -10.37 10.97
N VAL A 133 -12.33 -10.77 10.87
CA VAL A 133 -13.38 -10.29 11.79
C VAL A 133 -13.04 -10.71 13.22
N GLY A 134 -12.88 -9.72 14.10
CA GLY A 134 -12.54 -9.91 15.51
C GLY A 134 -11.04 -9.89 15.81
N GLU A 135 -10.19 -9.61 14.82
CA GLU A 135 -8.74 -9.47 14.98
C GLU A 135 -8.30 -8.08 14.51
N ASP A 136 -7.20 -7.59 15.09
CA ASP A 136 -6.57 -6.35 14.62
C ASP A 136 -5.99 -6.56 13.21
N PRO A 137 -6.14 -5.60 12.27
CA PRO A 137 -5.50 -5.69 10.96
C PRO A 137 -3.98 -5.69 11.09
N LEU A 138 -3.32 -6.54 10.28
CA LEU A 138 -1.88 -6.74 10.32
C LEU A 138 -1.19 -6.13 9.11
N VAL A 139 -0.11 -5.38 9.35
CA VAL A 139 0.80 -4.91 8.28
C VAL A 139 1.54 -6.10 7.67
N ALA A 140 1.81 -6.07 6.36
CA ALA A 140 2.52 -7.14 5.69
C ALA A 140 3.97 -7.26 6.17
N VAL A 141 4.37 -8.48 6.57
CA VAL A 141 5.73 -8.81 7.02
C VAL A 141 6.28 -10.02 6.25
N SER A 142 7.55 -9.99 5.86
CA SER A 142 8.20 -10.96 4.97
C SER A 142 8.18 -12.41 5.45
N ASN A 143 8.13 -12.67 6.75
CA ASN A 143 8.04 -14.02 7.31
C ASN A 143 6.61 -14.45 7.69
N GLN A 144 5.60 -13.63 7.37
CA GLN A 144 4.19 -13.91 7.66
C GLN A 144 3.34 -13.82 6.37
N PRO A 145 3.37 -14.82 5.48
CA PRO A 145 2.64 -14.78 4.22
C PRO A 145 1.13 -14.55 4.35
N SER A 146 0.53 -14.89 5.50
CA SER A 146 -0.88 -14.61 5.81
C SER A 146 -1.21 -13.12 5.93
N THR A 147 -0.20 -12.25 6.08
CA THR A 147 -0.38 -10.80 6.17
C THR A 147 -0.25 -10.09 4.83
N TRP A 148 0.10 -10.82 3.76
CA TRP A 148 0.28 -10.25 2.43
C TRP A 148 -1.07 -10.05 1.74
N PRO A 149 -1.20 -9.01 0.89
CA PRO A 149 -2.39 -8.87 0.05
C PRO A 149 -2.43 -9.99 -0.99
N SER A 150 -3.59 -10.19 -1.62
CA SER A 150 -3.74 -11.19 -2.70
C SER A 150 -2.87 -10.86 -3.91
N TYR A 151 -2.61 -9.56 -4.13
CA TYR A 151 -1.66 -9.00 -5.07
C TYR A 151 -1.18 -7.65 -4.52
N TRP A 152 0.02 -7.22 -4.91
CA TRP A 152 0.61 -5.93 -4.56
C TRP A 152 0.15 -4.88 -5.58
N PRO A 153 -0.61 -3.84 -5.17
CA PRO A 153 -1.17 -2.87 -6.10
C PRO A 153 -0.10 -2.15 -6.94
N ASP A 154 1.04 -1.82 -6.33
CA ASP A 154 2.20 -1.18 -6.97
C ASP A 154 2.96 -2.10 -7.94
N LYS A 155 2.53 -3.36 -8.10
CA LYS A 155 3.10 -4.35 -9.01
C LYS A 155 2.16 -4.71 -10.16
N MET A 156 0.93 -4.19 -10.19
CA MET A 156 -0.11 -4.56 -11.17
C MET A 156 -0.02 -3.82 -12.50
N ILE A 157 0.37 -2.55 -12.47
CA ILE A 157 0.35 -1.66 -13.64
C ILE A 157 1.67 -0.88 -13.67
N HIS A 158 2.08 -0.44 -14.85
CA HIS A 158 3.12 0.58 -14.98
C HIS A 158 2.66 1.86 -14.25
N ASP A 159 3.09 2.01 -13.00
CA ASP A 159 3.08 3.30 -12.33
C ASP A 159 4.13 4.18 -13.03
N SER A 160 3.71 5.33 -13.54
CA SER A 160 4.60 6.31 -14.16
C SER A 160 5.61 6.93 -13.19
N ALA A 161 5.36 6.84 -11.87
CA ALA A 161 6.32 7.21 -10.84
C ALA A 161 7.33 6.09 -10.55
N ASP A 162 7.09 4.87 -11.06
CA ASP A 162 7.93 3.71 -10.82
C ASP A 162 8.92 3.48 -11.97
N VAL A 163 10.21 3.58 -11.64
CA VAL A 163 11.34 3.46 -12.57
C VAL A 163 11.59 2.01 -12.97
N GLY A 164 10.64 1.39 -13.68
CA GLY A 164 10.82 0.25 -14.59
C GLY A 164 11.33 -1.09 -14.05
N TRP A 165 11.85 -1.18 -12.82
CA TRP A 165 12.35 -2.43 -12.24
C TRP A 165 11.32 -3.14 -11.36
N ARG A 166 10.27 -2.44 -10.92
CA ARG A 166 9.22 -2.99 -10.06
C ARG A 166 8.05 -3.60 -10.84
N VAL A 167 7.92 -3.34 -12.13
CA VAL A 167 6.84 -3.91 -12.95
C VAL A 167 7.30 -5.25 -13.54
N ASP A 168 6.63 -6.33 -13.17
CA ASP A 168 6.86 -7.67 -13.74
C ASP A 168 5.72 -8.02 -14.70
N ASN A 169 5.97 -7.83 -16.00
CA ASN A 169 4.99 -8.15 -17.04
C ASN A 169 4.69 -9.65 -17.16
N ASN A 170 5.53 -10.53 -16.57
CA ASN A 170 5.32 -11.97 -16.61
C ASN A 170 4.48 -12.47 -15.42
N ASP A 171 4.48 -11.74 -14.30
CA ASP A 171 3.67 -12.05 -13.13
C ASP A 171 3.20 -10.75 -12.44
N PRO A 172 2.20 -10.05 -13.01
CA PRO A 172 1.72 -8.78 -12.47
C PRO A 172 1.13 -8.96 -11.08
N GLY A 173 1.34 -7.96 -10.22
CA GLY A 173 0.85 -7.96 -8.85
C GLY A 173 1.64 -8.84 -7.91
N TRP A 174 2.61 -9.64 -8.38
CA TRP A 174 3.45 -10.51 -7.53
C TRP A 174 2.63 -11.34 -6.54
N SER A 175 1.50 -11.90 -7.00
CA SER A 175 0.57 -12.64 -6.16
C SER A 175 1.28 -13.79 -5.41
N GLY A 176 1.09 -13.86 -4.09
CA GLY A 176 1.72 -14.89 -3.25
C GLY A 176 3.25 -14.81 -3.15
N SER A 177 3.86 -13.70 -3.56
CA SER A 177 5.30 -13.44 -3.44
C SER A 177 5.55 -12.22 -2.53
N TRP A 178 6.71 -12.15 -1.89
CA TRP A 178 7.11 -10.99 -1.09
C TRP A 178 7.49 -9.80 -1.97
N ASN A 179 6.98 -8.61 -1.63
CA ASN A 179 7.38 -7.32 -2.24
C ASN A 179 8.69 -6.81 -1.62
N GLY A 180 9.77 -7.53 -1.90
CA GLY A 180 11.10 -7.20 -1.40
C GLY A 180 11.68 -5.96 -2.06
N TYR A 181 12.40 -5.15 -1.29
CA TYR A 181 13.05 -3.92 -1.80
C TYR A 181 14.01 -4.21 -2.96
N PHE A 182 14.69 -5.34 -2.95
CA PHE A 182 15.63 -5.75 -4.00
C PHE A 182 15.00 -6.66 -5.07
N GLY A 183 13.68 -6.86 -5.02
CA GLY A 183 12.95 -7.67 -5.98
C GLY A 183 12.04 -8.70 -5.35
N LYS A 184 11.31 -9.39 -6.21
CA LYS A 184 10.32 -10.39 -5.85
C LYS A 184 10.94 -11.54 -5.06
N ASN A 185 10.38 -11.83 -3.88
CA ASN A 185 10.88 -12.88 -2.98
C ASN A 185 12.34 -12.69 -2.53
N VAL A 186 12.89 -11.47 -2.64
CA VAL A 186 14.22 -11.17 -2.11
C VAL A 186 14.07 -10.55 -0.73
N THR A 187 14.65 -11.20 0.28
CA THR A 187 14.70 -10.74 1.67
C THR A 187 16.15 -10.60 2.12
N ASN A 188 16.51 -9.46 2.70
CA ASN A 188 17.87 -9.14 3.15
C ASN A 188 18.01 -9.01 4.67
N ALA A 189 16.89 -9.02 5.40
CA ALA A 189 16.84 -8.97 6.86
C ALA A 189 16.07 -10.18 7.42
N ASP A 190 16.20 -10.42 8.74
CA ASP A 190 15.40 -11.42 9.46
C ASP A 190 13.89 -11.21 9.23
N GLN A 191 13.48 -9.94 9.20
CA GLN A 191 12.13 -9.48 8.90
C GLN A 191 12.18 -8.17 8.14
N GLU A 192 11.26 -8.03 7.21
CA GLU A 192 10.98 -6.80 6.46
C GLU A 192 9.49 -6.53 6.51
N CYS A 193 9.07 -5.27 6.50
CA CYS A 193 7.68 -4.89 6.28
C CYS A 193 7.55 -4.13 4.98
N TYR A 194 6.34 -4.16 4.42
CA TYR A 194 6.00 -3.34 3.27
C TYR A 194 4.61 -2.74 3.47
N PHE A 195 4.51 -1.43 3.26
CA PHE A 195 3.27 -0.67 3.23
C PHE A 195 3.53 0.65 2.49
N GLN A 196 2.45 1.33 2.11
CA GLN A 196 2.51 2.69 1.59
C GLN A 196 1.60 3.59 2.44
N MET A 197 1.99 4.86 2.56
CA MET A 197 1.24 5.91 3.23
C MET A 197 1.40 7.22 2.47
N ASP A 198 0.41 8.10 2.55
CA ASP A 198 0.41 9.42 1.93
C ASP A 198 -0.13 10.49 2.88
N ASP A 199 -0.05 11.74 2.47
CA ASP A 199 -0.57 12.92 3.15
C ASP A 199 -1.89 13.41 2.55
N ASN A 200 -2.63 12.57 1.81
CA ASN A 200 -3.83 13.02 1.08
C ASN A 200 -4.95 13.56 2.01
N ARG A 201 -4.92 13.22 3.30
CA ARG A 201 -5.84 13.74 4.32
C ARG A 201 -5.42 15.08 4.89
N ASP A 202 -4.19 15.52 4.66
CA ASP A 202 -3.74 16.87 4.99
C ASP A 202 -4.45 17.89 4.08
N ARG A 203 -5.02 18.92 4.70
CA ARG A 203 -5.76 20.00 4.03
C ARG A 203 -5.14 21.37 4.28
N GLU A 204 -3.89 21.43 4.73
CA GLU A 204 -3.19 22.71 4.92
C GLU A 204 -3.14 23.53 3.62
N TRP A 205 -3.03 22.85 2.47
CA TRP A 205 -2.82 23.48 1.17
C TRP A 205 -3.88 23.15 0.09
N PHE A 206 -5.00 22.48 0.44
CA PHE A 206 -6.00 21.98 -0.52
C PHE A 206 -7.46 22.18 -0.09
#